data_AF-A0A3C0FD67-F1
#
_entry.id   AF-A0A3C0FD67-F1
#
_cell.length_a   1.000
_cell.length_b   1.000
_cell.length_c   1.000
_cell.angle_alpha   90.00
_cell.angle_beta   90.00
_cell.angle_gamma   90.00
#
_symmetry.space_group_name_H-M   'P 1'
#
loop_
_entity.id
_entity.type
_entity.pdbx_description
1 polymer ?
#
loop_
_entity_poly.entity_id
_entity_poly.type
_entity_poly.pdbx_seq_one_letter_code
_entity_poly.pdbx_strand_id
1 'polypeptide(L)'
;MGFVSAMIPLRTGAMVEASRFERELAAGWPELPKPVWTPASAGQWSCSVGDGDVVIAAMGAPIPWSDLAPLCRAGRLWVDAESNLREHRDHLVVAVRTAGGPIEQAKFLTQICTAVLLGCEQALGVFWLSGSLLISSSIFREFAVTVMPETLPLPIWIDVQAGPDAEGKTCGCTRGLAAFGHREIEAVDAQESWERLQERLYDLAGYVLEHGPVIADGDTVGDHASERIRVVYGASELGGEGEVIHLQYDRPGRRKWQLWGKRR
;
A
#
# COMPACT_ATOMS: atom_id res chain seq x y z
N MET A 1 -4.81 -18.82 5.51
CA MET A 1 -4.58 -17.49 4.90
C MET A 1 -4.20 -17.71 3.44
N GLY A 2 -4.73 -16.90 2.52
CA GLY A 2 -4.49 -17.06 1.08
C GLY A 2 -3.10 -16.56 0.66
N PHE A 3 -2.83 -16.60 -0.64
CA PHE A 3 -1.69 -15.89 -1.21
C PHE A 3 -2.01 -14.40 -1.29
N VAL A 4 -0.99 -13.56 -1.08
CA VAL A 4 -1.00 -12.15 -1.48
C VAL A 4 -0.12 -11.98 -2.71
N SER A 5 -0.50 -11.10 -3.61
CA SER A 5 0.14 -11.02 -4.92
C SER A 5 0.41 -9.59 -5.37
N ALA A 6 1.44 -9.45 -6.19
CA ALA A 6 1.76 -8.25 -6.95
C ALA A 6 2.02 -8.64 -8.40
N MET A 7 1.86 -7.68 -9.32
CA MET A 7 2.25 -7.85 -10.71
C MET A 7 3.43 -6.96 -11.05
N ILE A 8 4.36 -7.46 -11.86
CA ILE A 8 5.55 -6.70 -12.28
C ILE A 8 5.46 -6.55 -13.79
N PRO A 9 5.07 -5.37 -14.31
CA PRO A 9 5.06 -5.11 -15.74
C PRO A 9 6.48 -5.16 -16.31
N LEU A 10 6.63 -5.85 -17.43
CA LEU A 10 7.89 -6.03 -18.13
C LEU A 10 7.84 -5.37 -19.50
N ARG A 11 8.94 -4.72 -19.90
CA ARG A 11 9.08 -4.20 -21.26
C ARG A 11 8.99 -5.31 -22.31
N THR A 12 9.67 -6.44 -22.07
CA THR A 12 9.59 -7.67 -22.87
C THR A 12 9.83 -8.90 -21.99
N GLY A 13 9.39 -10.08 -22.47
CA GLY A 13 9.28 -11.39 -21.77
C GLY A 13 10.57 -11.99 -21.20
N ALA A 14 11.18 -11.28 -20.26
CA ALA A 14 12.27 -11.77 -19.44
C ALA A 14 11.74 -12.55 -18.23
N MET A 15 12.34 -13.71 -17.99
CA MET A 15 12.15 -14.48 -16.78
C MET A 15 13.40 -14.28 -15.90
N VAL A 16 13.23 -14.11 -14.59
CA VAL A 16 14.35 -13.84 -13.69
C VAL A 16 15.14 -15.11 -13.42
N GLU A 17 16.35 -15.27 -13.96
CA GLU A 17 17.15 -16.46 -13.66
C GLU A 17 17.19 -16.79 -12.16
N ALA A 18 16.88 -18.03 -11.78
CA ALA A 18 16.78 -18.45 -10.38
C ALA A 18 18.04 -18.10 -9.57
N SER A 19 19.23 -18.28 -10.18
CA SER A 19 20.51 -17.92 -9.57
C SER A 19 20.66 -16.40 -9.33
N ARG A 20 20.13 -15.58 -10.24
CA ARG A 20 20.09 -14.12 -10.08
C ARG A 20 19.11 -13.74 -8.97
N PHE A 21 17.91 -14.31 -8.97
CA PHE A 21 16.93 -14.11 -7.88
C PHE A 21 17.51 -14.46 -6.50
N GLU A 22 18.13 -15.64 -6.36
CA GLU A 22 18.77 -16.08 -5.11
C GLU A 22 19.84 -15.09 -4.64
N ARG A 23 20.68 -14.61 -5.57
CA ARG A 23 21.74 -13.66 -5.26
C ARG A 23 21.17 -12.34 -4.75
N GLU A 24 20.19 -11.78 -5.45
CA GLU A 24 19.60 -10.49 -5.06
C GLU A 24 18.82 -10.61 -3.73
N LEU A 25 18.13 -11.73 -3.50
CA LEU A 25 17.43 -11.99 -2.24
C LEU A 25 18.42 -12.08 -1.07
N ALA A 26 19.50 -12.85 -1.21
CA ALA A 26 20.52 -12.99 -0.17
C ALA A 26 21.31 -11.70 0.08
N ALA A 27 21.47 -10.85 -0.94
CA ALA A 27 22.13 -9.56 -0.79
C ALA A 27 21.26 -8.53 -0.07
N GLY A 28 19.94 -8.51 -0.34
CA GLY A 28 19.00 -7.60 0.31
C GLY A 28 18.61 -8.04 1.73
N TRP A 29 18.48 -9.35 1.96
CA TRP A 29 17.99 -9.94 3.21
C TRP A 29 18.81 -11.19 3.58
N PRO A 30 20.03 -11.01 4.10
CA PRO A 30 20.92 -12.12 4.46
C PRO A 30 20.38 -13.02 5.57
N GLU A 31 19.38 -12.56 6.32
CA GLU A 31 18.68 -13.32 7.35
C GLU A 31 17.68 -14.35 6.78
N LEU A 32 17.23 -14.17 5.54
CA LEU A 32 16.31 -15.12 4.92
C LEU A 32 17.02 -16.44 4.56
N PRO A 33 16.39 -17.60 4.78
CA PRO A 33 16.93 -18.87 4.33
C PRO A 33 17.08 -18.90 2.80
N LYS A 34 17.99 -19.76 2.31
CA LYS A 34 18.10 -19.97 0.86
C LYS A 34 16.79 -20.56 0.29
N PRO A 35 16.37 -20.14 -0.90
CA PRO A 35 15.23 -20.74 -1.59
C PRO A 35 15.41 -22.26 -1.79
N VAL A 36 14.36 -23.02 -1.47
CA VAL A 36 14.25 -24.45 -1.79
C VAL A 36 13.29 -24.61 -2.94
N TRP A 37 13.84 -24.84 -4.14
CA TRP A 37 13.05 -24.90 -5.36
C TRP A 37 12.23 -26.17 -5.48
N THR A 38 10.99 -25.98 -5.90
CA THR A 38 10.14 -27.06 -6.39
C THR A 38 10.37 -27.26 -7.90
N PRO A 39 10.14 -28.46 -8.45
CA PRO A 39 10.26 -28.70 -9.88
C PRO A 39 9.47 -27.69 -10.71
N ALA A 40 10.17 -26.99 -11.60
CA ALA A 40 9.60 -25.95 -12.44
C ALA A 40 8.57 -26.53 -13.44
N SER A 41 7.45 -25.84 -13.61
CA SER A 41 6.61 -25.96 -14.80
C SER A 41 6.99 -24.90 -15.83
N ALA A 42 6.67 -25.10 -17.11
CA ALA A 42 6.99 -24.10 -18.13
C ALA A 42 6.38 -22.72 -17.78
N GLY A 43 7.22 -21.68 -17.70
CA GLY A 43 6.79 -20.31 -17.42
C GLY A 43 6.42 -20.02 -15.96
N GLN A 44 6.64 -20.94 -15.03
CA GLN A 44 6.38 -20.71 -13.61
C GLN A 44 7.45 -21.39 -12.75
N TRP A 45 7.90 -20.68 -11.73
CA TRP A 45 8.70 -21.27 -10.68
C TRP A 45 8.07 -21.07 -9.32
N SER A 46 8.35 -22.04 -8.45
CA SER A 46 7.97 -21.97 -7.06
C SER A 46 9.09 -22.48 -6.16
N CYS A 47 9.24 -21.84 -5.02
CA CYS A 47 10.19 -22.22 -3.99
C CYS A 47 9.61 -21.91 -2.62
N SER A 48 10.19 -22.52 -1.59
CA SER A 48 10.01 -22.05 -0.22
C SER A 48 11.23 -21.27 0.25
N VAL A 49 11.01 -20.24 1.06
CA VAL A 49 12.05 -19.44 1.73
C VAL A 49 11.70 -19.47 3.22
N GLY A 50 12.35 -20.37 3.97
CA GLY A 50 11.91 -20.71 5.32
C GLY A 50 10.50 -21.29 5.30
N ASP A 51 9.59 -20.70 6.09
CA ASP A 51 8.18 -21.08 6.17
C ASP A 51 7.29 -20.32 5.16
N GLY A 52 7.88 -19.52 4.28
CA GLY A 52 7.19 -18.77 3.23
C GLY A 52 7.18 -19.52 1.89
N ASP A 53 6.02 -19.59 1.24
CA ASP A 53 5.89 -20.06 -0.14
C ASP A 53 5.96 -18.89 -1.11
N VAL A 54 6.66 -19.10 -2.23
CA VAL A 54 6.79 -18.14 -3.32
C VAL A 54 6.41 -18.80 -4.63
N VAL A 55 5.58 -18.12 -5.41
CA VAL A 55 5.23 -18.49 -6.79
C VAL A 55 5.47 -17.27 -7.68
N ILE A 56 6.24 -17.45 -8.75
CA ILE A 56 6.47 -16.45 -9.78
C ILE A 56 6.05 -17.05 -11.12
N ALA A 57 5.02 -16.48 -11.73
CA ALA A 57 4.51 -16.91 -13.02
C ALA A 57 4.76 -15.81 -14.08
N ALA A 58 5.34 -16.21 -15.21
CA ALA A 58 5.55 -15.35 -16.36
C ALA A 58 4.32 -15.37 -17.28
N MET A 59 3.79 -14.20 -17.55
CA MET A 59 2.63 -14.00 -18.41
C MET A 59 3.09 -13.35 -19.70
N GLY A 60 2.94 -14.07 -20.82
CA GLY A 60 3.26 -13.62 -22.18
C GLY A 60 2.28 -12.59 -22.74
N ALA A 61 1.79 -11.69 -21.89
CA ALA A 61 0.79 -10.68 -22.21
C ALA A 61 0.95 -9.47 -21.27
N PRO A 62 0.57 -8.25 -21.70
CA PRO A 62 0.56 -7.10 -20.82
C PRO A 62 -0.52 -7.24 -19.74
N ILE A 63 -0.35 -6.53 -18.63
CA ILE A 63 -1.42 -6.26 -17.68
C ILE A 63 -2.50 -5.45 -18.44
N PRO A 64 -3.79 -5.78 -18.32
CA PRO A 64 -4.84 -5.06 -19.01
C PRO A 64 -4.77 -3.56 -18.74
N TRP A 65 -4.79 -2.75 -19.80
CA TRP A 65 -4.70 -1.29 -19.66
C TRP A 65 -5.89 -0.70 -18.87
N SER A 66 -7.05 -1.37 -18.89
CA SER A 66 -8.20 -1.01 -18.05
C SER A 66 -7.86 -0.97 -16.56
N ASP A 67 -6.94 -1.81 -16.12
CA ASP A 67 -6.57 -1.97 -14.71
C ASP A 67 -5.49 -0.95 -14.34
N LEU A 68 -4.61 -0.60 -15.28
CA LEU A 68 -3.52 0.35 -15.07
C LEU A 68 -3.94 1.81 -15.24
N ALA A 69 -4.81 2.12 -16.20
CA ALA A 69 -5.14 3.51 -16.57
C ALA A 69 -5.71 4.37 -15.42
N PRO A 70 -6.55 3.85 -14.51
CA PRO A 70 -6.97 4.59 -13.32
C PRO A 70 -5.79 4.89 -12.38
N LEU A 71 -4.90 3.91 -12.21
CA LEU A 71 -3.76 4.00 -11.29
C LEU A 71 -2.66 4.93 -11.80
N CYS A 72 -2.40 4.95 -13.12
CA CYS A 72 -1.49 5.91 -13.73
C CYS A 72 -1.95 7.37 -13.54
N ARG A 73 -3.27 7.61 -13.51
CA ARG A 73 -3.84 8.95 -13.30
C ARG A 73 -3.85 9.37 -11.83
N ALA A 74 -4.04 8.41 -10.92
CA ALA A 74 -4.11 8.67 -9.48
C ALA A 74 -2.71 8.68 -8.82
N GLY A 75 -1.78 7.88 -9.34
CA GLY A 75 -0.50 7.61 -8.73
C GLY A 75 0.43 8.82 -8.69
N ARG A 76 0.86 9.20 -7.49
CA ARG A 76 1.81 10.31 -7.28
C ARG A 76 3.27 9.89 -7.24
N LEU A 77 3.52 8.62 -6.91
CA LEU A 77 4.88 8.09 -6.82
C LEU A 77 5.50 7.83 -8.19
N TRP A 78 4.69 7.61 -9.24
CA TRP A 78 5.21 7.33 -10.57
C TRP A 78 4.63 8.28 -11.62
N VAL A 79 5.18 9.50 -11.65
CA VAL A 79 4.69 10.62 -12.48
C VAL A 79 4.62 10.28 -13.98
N ASP A 80 5.53 9.46 -14.48
CA ASP A 80 5.62 9.04 -15.88
C ASP A 80 5.17 7.58 -16.09
N ALA A 81 4.35 7.03 -15.18
CA ALA A 81 3.86 5.64 -15.25
C ALA A 81 3.17 5.34 -16.60
N GLU A 82 2.30 6.23 -17.08
CA GLU A 82 1.56 5.98 -18.32
C GLU A 82 2.50 5.80 -19.52
N SER A 83 3.50 6.67 -19.65
CA SER A 83 4.48 6.59 -20.74
C SER A 83 5.31 5.30 -20.65
N ASN A 84 5.80 4.96 -19.45
CA ASN A 84 6.62 3.77 -19.24
C ASN A 84 5.83 2.47 -19.46
N LEU A 85 4.56 2.44 -19.05
CA LEU A 85 3.72 1.26 -19.09
C LEU A 85 2.98 1.09 -20.41
N ARG A 86 2.92 2.09 -21.31
CA ARG A 86 2.15 1.92 -22.56
C ARG A 86 2.70 0.81 -23.46
N GLU A 87 4.01 0.57 -23.40
CA GLU A 87 4.73 -0.35 -24.27
C GLU A 87 5.10 -1.67 -23.61
N HIS A 88 4.71 -1.89 -22.36
CA HIS A 88 4.94 -3.17 -21.69
C HIS A 88 4.19 -4.28 -22.44
N ARG A 89 4.81 -5.46 -22.57
CA ARG A 89 4.27 -6.57 -23.39
C ARG A 89 4.00 -7.82 -22.59
N ASP A 90 4.58 -7.90 -21.41
CA ASP A 90 4.60 -9.08 -20.55
C ASP A 90 4.47 -8.61 -19.10
N HIS A 91 4.14 -9.54 -18.20
CA HIS A 91 4.26 -9.28 -16.77
C HIS A 91 4.61 -10.54 -16.00
N LEU A 92 5.12 -10.35 -14.79
CA LEU A 92 5.21 -11.42 -13.80
C LEU A 92 4.07 -11.28 -12.81
N VAL A 93 3.48 -12.41 -12.41
CA VAL A 93 2.65 -12.49 -11.21
C VAL A 93 3.53 -13.07 -10.10
N VAL A 94 3.76 -12.28 -9.06
CA VAL A 94 4.48 -12.69 -7.85
C VAL A 94 3.46 -12.91 -6.77
N ALA A 95 3.34 -14.14 -6.29
CA ALA A 95 2.42 -14.52 -5.23
C ALA A 95 3.21 -15.14 -4.07
N VAL A 96 2.94 -14.71 -2.84
CA VAL A 96 3.56 -15.27 -1.64
C VAL A 96 2.54 -15.65 -0.59
N ARG A 97 2.92 -16.58 0.28
CA ARG A 97 2.16 -16.96 1.47
C ARG A 97 3.14 -17.23 2.60
N THR A 98 2.87 -16.69 3.78
CA THR A 98 3.60 -17.04 5.01
C THR A 98 2.65 -17.59 6.07
N ALA A 99 3.20 -18.18 7.13
CA ALA A 99 2.45 -18.63 8.30
C ALA A 99 1.95 -17.45 9.16
N GLY A 100 2.59 -16.28 9.07
CA GLY A 100 2.22 -15.07 9.79
C GLY A 100 1.02 -14.32 9.22
N GLY A 101 0.73 -13.18 9.85
CA GLY A 101 -0.39 -12.32 9.50
C GLY A 101 -0.14 -11.43 8.26
N PRO A 102 -1.12 -10.59 7.89
CA PRO A 102 -1.05 -9.77 6.67
C PRO A 102 0.19 -8.88 6.55
N ILE A 103 0.68 -8.34 7.68
CA ILE A 103 1.89 -7.51 7.71
C ILE A 103 3.13 -8.33 7.36
N GLU A 104 3.28 -9.52 7.93
CA GLU A 104 4.40 -10.40 7.63
C GLU A 104 4.37 -10.84 6.16
N GLN A 105 3.19 -11.18 5.64
CA GLN A 105 3.01 -11.51 4.23
C GLN A 105 3.34 -10.32 3.31
N ALA A 106 2.96 -9.09 3.66
CA ALA A 106 3.31 -7.89 2.90
C ALA A 106 4.81 -7.56 2.95
N LYS A 107 5.46 -7.72 4.10
CA LYS A 107 6.94 -7.65 4.22
C LYS A 107 7.58 -8.66 3.29
N PHE A 108 7.16 -9.92 3.38
CA PHE A 108 7.71 -10.98 2.55
C PHE A 108 7.50 -10.73 1.06
N LEU A 109 6.31 -10.31 0.63
CA LEU A 109 6.04 -9.96 -0.76
C LEU A 109 6.94 -8.79 -1.23
N THR A 110 7.18 -7.81 -0.36
CA THR A 110 8.07 -6.67 -0.66
C THR A 110 9.51 -7.13 -0.91
N GLN A 111 10.02 -8.05 -0.08
CA GLN A 111 11.35 -8.63 -0.23
C GLN A 111 11.47 -9.39 -1.56
N ILE A 112 10.49 -10.26 -1.85
CA ILE A 112 10.47 -11.06 -3.08
C ILE A 112 10.35 -10.17 -4.33
N CYS A 113 9.43 -9.19 -4.33
CA CYS A 113 9.30 -8.24 -5.44
C CYS A 113 10.60 -7.48 -5.67
N THR A 114 11.27 -7.02 -4.61
CA THR A 114 12.53 -6.29 -4.75
C THR A 114 13.65 -7.16 -5.34
N ALA A 115 13.78 -8.41 -4.90
CA ALA A 115 14.73 -9.35 -5.49
C ALA A 115 14.44 -9.59 -6.98
N VAL A 116 13.16 -9.67 -7.37
CA VAL A 116 12.75 -9.76 -8.78
C VAL A 116 13.12 -8.49 -9.55
N LEU A 117 12.87 -7.30 -9.00
CA LEU A 117 13.21 -6.02 -9.65
C LEU A 117 14.71 -5.85 -9.87
N LEU A 118 15.55 -6.25 -8.90
CA LEU A 118 17.01 -6.25 -9.02
C LEU A 118 17.50 -7.33 -10.00
N GLY A 119 16.78 -8.45 -10.05
CA GLY A 119 17.07 -9.58 -10.90
C GLY A 119 16.63 -9.43 -12.36
N CYS A 120 15.77 -8.45 -12.66
CA CYS A 120 15.12 -8.31 -13.97
C CYS A 120 15.22 -6.89 -14.51
N GLU A 121 16.13 -6.65 -15.46
CA GLU A 121 16.28 -5.33 -16.09
C GLU A 121 15.06 -4.89 -16.90
N GLN A 122 14.22 -5.83 -17.31
CA GLN A 122 12.98 -5.52 -18.03
C GLN A 122 11.84 -5.08 -17.09
N ALA A 123 12.00 -5.22 -15.77
CA ALA A 123 10.97 -4.88 -14.79
C ALA A 123 10.84 -3.35 -14.62
N LEU A 124 9.65 -2.84 -14.92
CA LEU A 124 9.37 -1.41 -14.92
C LEU A 124 8.95 -0.90 -13.54
N GLY A 125 8.27 -1.73 -12.75
CA GLY A 125 7.76 -1.37 -11.45
C GLY A 125 6.92 -2.48 -10.83
N VAL A 126 6.12 -2.14 -9.84
CA VAL A 126 5.24 -3.04 -9.11
C VAL A 126 3.83 -2.49 -9.14
N PHE A 127 2.90 -3.31 -9.62
CA PHE A 127 1.49 -3.16 -9.36
C PHE A 127 1.15 -3.94 -8.08
N TRP A 128 1.03 -3.21 -6.97
CA TRP A 128 0.69 -3.74 -5.67
C TRP A 128 -0.83 -3.89 -5.55
N LEU A 129 -1.33 -5.12 -5.66
CA LEU A 129 -2.77 -5.38 -5.83
C LEU A 129 -3.59 -4.98 -4.60
N SER A 130 -3.11 -5.27 -3.40
CA SER A 130 -3.81 -5.01 -2.14
C SER A 130 -4.09 -3.53 -1.87
N GLY A 131 -3.20 -2.64 -2.34
CA GLY A 131 -3.35 -1.19 -2.21
C GLY A 131 -3.81 -0.51 -3.50
N SER A 132 -3.97 -1.27 -4.59
CA SER A 132 -4.17 -0.73 -5.94
C SER A 132 -3.14 0.35 -6.31
N LEU A 133 -1.86 0.10 -6.05
CA LEU A 133 -0.78 1.07 -6.25
C LEU A 133 0.12 0.69 -7.43
N LEU A 134 0.54 1.68 -8.21
CA LEU A 134 1.63 1.55 -9.18
C LEU A 134 2.87 2.30 -8.67
N ILE A 135 3.95 1.55 -8.44
CA ILE A 135 5.22 2.08 -7.96
C ILE A 135 6.32 1.75 -8.97
N SER A 136 7.15 2.74 -9.32
CA SER A 136 8.29 2.50 -10.22
C SER A 136 9.32 1.58 -9.58
N SER A 137 10.11 0.88 -10.41
CA SER A 137 11.14 -0.04 -9.91
C SER A 137 12.17 0.67 -9.01
N SER A 138 12.54 1.91 -9.30
CA SER A 138 13.46 2.68 -8.45
C SER A 138 12.85 2.98 -7.08
N ILE A 139 11.64 3.54 -7.04
CA ILE A 139 11.01 3.97 -5.79
C ILE A 139 10.65 2.79 -4.90
N PHE A 140 10.17 1.69 -5.50
CA PHE A 140 9.86 0.49 -4.73
C PHE A 140 11.09 -0.05 -4.00
N ARG A 141 12.22 -0.15 -4.71
CA ARG A 141 13.49 -0.61 -4.14
C ARG A 141 14.03 0.34 -3.07
N GLU A 142 13.93 1.64 -3.30
CA GLU A 142 14.34 2.65 -2.34
C GLU A 142 13.60 2.49 -1.02
N PHE A 143 12.26 2.46 -1.03
CA PHE A 143 11.47 2.24 0.19
C PHE A 143 11.72 0.86 0.81
N ALA A 144 11.81 -0.20 0.02
CA ALA A 144 12.04 -1.55 0.54
C ALA A 144 13.39 -1.67 1.28
N VAL A 145 14.45 -1.02 0.79
CA VAL A 145 15.80 -1.14 1.37
C VAL A 145 16.05 -0.11 2.48
N THR A 146 15.47 1.08 2.39
CA THR A 146 15.76 2.16 3.37
C THR A 146 14.92 2.08 4.63
N VAL A 147 13.77 1.39 4.59
CA VAL A 147 12.77 1.41 5.67
C VAL A 147 12.68 0.05 6.37
N MET A 148 12.88 -1.06 5.66
CA MET A 148 12.80 -2.41 6.24
C MET A 148 14.17 -2.92 6.69
N PRO A 149 14.24 -3.71 7.78
CA PRO A 149 13.13 -4.26 8.56
C PRO A 149 12.58 -3.35 9.68
N GLU A 150 13.20 -2.19 9.93
CA GLU A 150 12.96 -1.33 11.10
C GLU A 150 11.53 -0.82 11.19
N THR A 151 10.95 -0.36 10.08
CA THR A 151 9.57 0.15 10.02
C THR A 151 8.84 -0.37 8.78
N LEU A 152 7.56 0.00 8.64
CA LEU A 152 6.73 -0.40 7.51
C LEU A 152 6.91 0.59 6.34
N PRO A 153 7.13 0.12 5.10
CA PRO A 153 7.27 1.00 3.94
C PRO A 153 5.89 1.44 3.44
N LEU A 154 5.17 2.22 4.27
CA LEU A 154 3.77 2.61 4.03
C LEU A 154 3.51 3.18 2.64
N PRO A 155 4.36 4.05 2.05
CA PRO A 155 4.11 4.62 0.73
C PRO A 155 4.02 3.60 -0.41
N ILE A 156 4.54 2.39 -0.24
CA ILE A 156 4.44 1.31 -1.25
C ILE A 156 3.36 0.27 -0.91
N TRP A 157 2.66 0.43 0.22
CA TRP A 157 1.58 -0.47 0.65
C TRP A 157 0.20 0.20 0.70
N ILE A 158 0.16 1.47 1.12
CA ILE A 158 -1.06 2.24 1.37
C ILE A 158 -1.06 3.46 0.45
N ASP A 159 -2.10 3.59 -0.37
CA ASP A 159 -2.32 4.79 -1.18
C ASP A 159 -2.88 5.89 -0.30
N VAL A 160 -2.07 6.92 -0.03
CA VAL A 160 -2.50 8.10 0.71
C VAL A 160 -2.63 9.28 -0.24
N GLN A 161 -3.87 9.69 -0.47
CA GLN A 161 -4.20 10.84 -1.29
C GLN A 161 -4.64 12.00 -0.40
N ALA A 162 -4.06 13.18 -0.62
CA ALA A 162 -4.53 14.42 -0.03
C ALA A 162 -4.45 15.56 -1.05
N GLY A 163 -5.42 16.46 -1.02
CA GLY A 163 -5.48 17.60 -1.92
C GLY A 163 -6.79 18.39 -1.78
N PRO A 164 -6.89 19.55 -2.46
CA PRO A 164 -8.13 20.30 -2.49
C PRO A 164 -9.20 19.56 -3.31
N ASP A 165 -10.44 19.58 -2.82
CA ASP A 165 -11.62 19.19 -3.59
C ASP A 165 -12.00 20.28 -4.63
N ALA A 166 -13.11 20.06 -5.35
CA ALA A 166 -13.60 21.01 -6.35
C ALA A 166 -14.01 22.39 -5.78
N GLU A 167 -14.26 22.48 -4.47
CA GLU A 167 -14.61 23.71 -3.75
C GLU A 167 -13.38 24.33 -3.05
N GLY A 168 -12.20 23.72 -3.18
CA GLY A 168 -10.94 24.17 -2.58
C GLY A 168 -10.73 23.72 -1.14
N LYS A 169 -11.56 22.81 -0.61
CA LYS A 169 -11.40 22.26 0.75
C LYS A 169 -10.38 21.15 0.75
N THR A 170 -9.52 21.11 1.76
CA THR A 170 -8.56 20.01 1.93
C THR A 170 -9.32 18.72 2.24
N CYS A 171 -9.13 17.70 1.41
CA CYS A 171 -9.65 16.36 1.61
C CYS A 171 -8.53 15.32 1.47
N GLY A 172 -8.72 14.15 2.06
CA GLY A 172 -7.78 13.06 1.91
C GLY A 172 -8.33 11.72 2.35
N CYS A 173 -7.74 10.65 1.83
CA CYS A 173 -8.12 9.29 2.17
C CYS A 173 -6.93 8.33 2.10
N THR A 174 -7.04 7.21 2.82
CA THR A 174 -6.20 6.03 2.63
C THR A 174 -6.90 5.00 1.75
N ARG A 175 -6.12 4.17 1.06
CA ARG A 175 -6.60 2.94 0.42
C ARG A 175 -5.56 1.83 0.61
N GLY A 176 -6.01 0.65 1.03
CA GLY A 176 -5.18 -0.54 1.22
C GLY A 176 -5.11 -1.02 2.67
N LEU A 177 -5.59 -0.24 3.65
CA LEU A 177 -5.71 -0.66 5.05
C LEU A 177 -6.65 -1.86 5.21
N ALA A 178 -7.66 -1.96 4.35
CA ALA A 178 -8.58 -3.10 4.32
C ALA A 178 -7.87 -4.45 4.12
N ALA A 179 -6.77 -4.49 3.36
CA ALA A 179 -5.98 -5.71 3.15
C ALA A 179 -5.30 -6.22 4.44
N PHE A 180 -5.19 -5.35 5.45
CA PHE A 180 -4.65 -5.66 6.77
C PHE A 180 -5.73 -5.80 7.84
N GLY A 181 -7.01 -5.74 7.46
CA GLY A 181 -8.16 -5.86 8.37
C GLY A 181 -8.54 -4.55 9.07
N HIS A 182 -8.10 -3.41 8.56
CA HIS A 182 -8.42 -2.08 9.09
C HIS A 182 -9.37 -1.31 8.18
N ARG A 183 -10.12 -0.37 8.76
CA ARG A 183 -10.91 0.59 7.98
C ARG A 183 -9.98 1.59 7.30
N GLU A 184 -10.37 2.04 6.12
CA GLU A 184 -9.74 3.23 5.53
C GLU A 184 -10.04 4.46 6.37
N ILE A 185 -9.17 5.47 6.29
CA ILE A 185 -9.27 6.73 7.02
C ILE A 185 -9.52 7.84 6.01
N GLU A 186 -10.53 8.67 6.25
CA GLU A 186 -10.92 9.79 5.40
C GLU A 186 -11.01 11.08 6.20
N ALA A 187 -10.69 12.19 5.54
CA ALA A 187 -10.93 13.53 6.04
C ALA A 187 -11.56 14.36 4.92
N VAL A 188 -12.68 15.02 5.22
CA VAL A 188 -13.34 15.98 4.34
C VAL A 188 -13.37 17.33 5.04
N ASP A 189 -13.09 18.41 4.32
CA ASP A 189 -13.03 19.76 4.89
C ASP A 189 -12.03 19.86 6.06
N ALA A 190 -10.86 19.23 5.90
CA ALA A 190 -9.80 19.25 6.89
C ALA A 190 -9.32 20.68 7.13
N GLN A 191 -9.09 21.02 8.40
CA GLN A 191 -8.67 22.38 8.81
C GLN A 191 -7.14 22.53 8.83
N GLU A 192 -6.44 21.67 8.11
CA GLU A 192 -4.98 21.67 7.93
C GLU A 192 -4.61 21.70 6.43
N SER A 193 -3.33 21.92 6.13
CA SER A 193 -2.86 21.85 4.74
C SER A 193 -2.92 20.41 4.22
N TRP A 194 -2.97 20.24 2.90
CA TRP A 194 -3.03 18.89 2.32
C TRP A 194 -1.75 18.09 2.57
N GLU A 195 -0.60 18.76 2.68
CA GLU A 195 0.68 18.15 3.06
C GLU A 195 0.60 17.60 4.48
N ARG A 196 0.07 18.39 5.43
CA ARG A 196 -0.05 17.96 6.81
C ARG A 196 -1.08 16.85 6.99
N LEU A 197 -2.19 16.93 6.26
CA LEU A 197 -3.17 15.84 6.22
C LEU A 197 -2.55 14.56 5.66
N GLN A 198 -1.72 14.65 4.62
CA GLN A 198 -1.04 13.48 4.07
C GLN A 198 -0.13 12.82 5.09
N GLU A 199 0.69 13.60 5.80
CA GLU A 199 1.54 13.11 6.89
C GLU A 199 0.69 12.43 7.98
N ARG A 200 -0.39 13.07 8.43
CA ARG A 200 -1.30 12.52 9.43
C ARG A 200 -1.92 11.19 9.00
N LEU A 201 -2.34 11.08 7.74
CA LEU A 201 -2.92 9.83 7.22
C LEU A 201 -1.88 8.71 7.19
N TYR A 202 -0.62 8.99 6.85
CA TYR A 202 0.47 8.01 6.97
C TYR A 202 0.73 7.63 8.42
N ASP A 203 0.79 8.60 9.34
CA ASP A 203 1.02 8.34 10.76
C ASP A 203 -0.08 7.46 11.36
N LEU A 204 -1.35 7.74 11.05
CA LEU A 204 -2.47 6.92 11.51
C LEU A 204 -2.49 5.54 10.85
N ALA A 205 -2.16 5.44 9.56
CA ALA A 205 -2.04 4.16 8.87
C ALA A 205 -0.95 3.29 9.52
N GLY A 206 0.22 3.86 9.79
CA GLY A 206 1.29 3.16 10.53
C GLY A 206 0.84 2.74 11.93
N TYR A 207 0.19 3.65 12.65
CA TYR A 207 -0.28 3.39 14.01
C TYR A 207 -1.25 2.20 14.08
N VAL A 208 -2.26 2.14 13.19
CA VAL A 208 -3.23 1.03 13.20
C VAL A 208 -2.62 -0.29 12.75
N LEU A 209 -1.65 -0.26 11.82
CA LEU A 209 -0.95 -1.47 11.41
C LEU A 209 -0.07 -2.02 12.54
N GLU A 210 0.58 -1.16 13.32
CA GLU A 210 1.44 -1.59 14.42
C GLU A 210 0.65 -2.04 15.66
N HIS A 211 -0.46 -1.37 15.97
CA HIS A 211 -1.18 -1.54 17.25
C HIS A 211 -2.51 -2.27 17.11
N GLY A 212 -2.97 -2.53 15.89
CA GLY A 212 -4.28 -3.12 15.63
C GLY A 212 -5.40 -2.06 15.53
N PRO A 213 -6.69 -2.47 15.54
CA PRO A 213 -7.84 -1.56 15.42
C PRO A 213 -8.11 -0.82 16.74
N VAL A 214 -7.15 -0.04 17.19
CA VAL A 214 -7.17 0.67 18.48
C VAL A 214 -7.86 2.03 18.43
N ILE A 215 -8.13 2.55 17.23
CA ILE A 215 -8.88 3.80 17.04
C ILE A 215 -10.37 3.47 16.94
N ALA A 216 -11.12 3.70 18.03
CA ALA A 216 -12.55 3.41 18.13
C ALA A 216 -13.44 4.59 17.72
N ASP A 217 -14.69 4.30 17.35
CA ASP A 217 -15.69 5.35 17.12
C ASP A 217 -15.87 6.24 18.35
N GLY A 218 -15.82 7.55 18.14
CA GLY A 218 -15.88 8.54 19.21
C GLY A 218 -14.55 8.90 19.87
N ASP A 219 -13.45 8.22 19.51
CA ASP A 219 -12.11 8.57 19.98
C ASP A 219 -11.67 9.96 19.48
N THR A 220 -10.54 10.40 20.03
CA THR A 220 -9.88 11.63 19.60
C THR A 220 -8.45 11.33 19.21
N VAL A 221 -8.04 11.79 18.03
CA VAL A 221 -6.65 11.76 17.57
C VAL A 221 -6.10 13.19 17.48
N GLY A 222 -4.78 13.33 17.55
CA GLY A 222 -4.08 14.60 17.47
C GLY A 222 -2.61 14.44 17.84
N ASP A 223 -1.76 15.32 17.35
CA ASP A 223 -0.30 15.20 17.57
C ASP A 223 0.09 15.65 18.98
N HIS A 224 -0.75 16.49 19.58
CA HIS A 224 -0.57 17.07 20.90
C HIS A 224 -1.87 17.05 21.69
N ALA A 225 -1.79 17.07 23.03
CA ALA A 225 -2.96 16.95 23.91
C ALA A 225 -4.06 18.00 23.70
N SER A 226 -3.72 19.15 23.11
CA SER A 226 -4.67 20.22 22.78
C SER A 226 -5.36 20.05 21.43
N GLU A 227 -4.77 19.27 20.51
CA GLU A 227 -5.38 18.97 19.23
C GLU A 227 -6.37 17.82 19.42
N ARG A 228 -7.62 18.05 19.01
CA ARG A 228 -8.70 17.09 19.18
C ARG A 228 -9.48 16.92 17.88
N ILE A 229 -9.06 15.96 17.07
CA ILE A 229 -9.78 15.53 15.88
C ILE A 229 -10.63 14.35 16.27
N ARG A 230 -11.96 14.46 16.12
CA ARG A 230 -12.88 13.40 16.51
C ARG A 230 -12.92 12.32 15.45
N VAL A 231 -12.86 11.07 15.88
CA VAL A 231 -13.01 9.88 15.03
C VAL A 231 -14.49 9.52 14.97
N VAL A 232 -15.03 9.35 13.77
CA VAL A 232 -16.40 8.86 13.56
C VAL A 232 -16.41 7.77 12.51
N TYR A 233 -17.04 6.63 12.80
CA TYR A 233 -17.24 5.61 11.78
C TYR A 233 -18.44 5.94 10.90
N GLY A 234 -18.34 5.69 9.60
CA GLY A 234 -19.45 5.95 8.68
C GLY A 234 -19.17 5.47 7.26
N ALA A 235 -20.15 5.64 6.38
CA ALA A 235 -19.94 5.42 4.94
C ALA A 235 -18.92 6.41 4.39
N SER A 236 -18.11 5.97 3.42
CA SER A 236 -17.18 6.85 2.71
C SER A 236 -17.89 8.05 2.07
N GLU A 237 -17.28 9.22 2.20
CA GLU A 237 -17.72 10.45 1.49
C GLU A 237 -16.90 10.68 0.21
N LEU A 238 -15.79 9.96 0.05
CA LEU A 238 -14.85 10.07 -1.07
C LEU A 238 -14.94 8.90 -2.06
N GLY A 239 -16.02 8.11 -1.98
CA GLY A 239 -16.34 7.03 -2.93
C GLY A 239 -15.57 5.73 -2.70
N GLY A 240 -14.99 5.55 -1.52
CA GLY A 240 -14.45 4.27 -1.05
C GLY A 240 -15.55 3.25 -0.73
N GLU A 241 -15.19 1.97 -0.72
CA GLU A 241 -16.12 0.89 -0.35
C GLU A 241 -16.12 0.65 1.16
N GLY A 242 -17.29 0.35 1.71
CA GLY A 242 -17.44 -0.02 3.11
C GLY A 242 -17.50 1.16 4.09
N GLU A 243 -17.34 0.82 5.37
CA GLU A 243 -17.29 1.77 6.48
C GLU A 243 -15.85 2.27 6.68
N VAL A 244 -15.67 3.57 6.81
CA VAL A 244 -14.39 4.27 6.99
C VAL A 244 -14.34 4.98 8.34
N ILE A 245 -13.12 5.36 8.74
CA ILE A 245 -12.85 6.26 9.85
C ILE A 245 -12.83 7.70 9.32
N HIS A 246 -13.79 8.51 9.73
CA HIS A 246 -13.80 9.95 9.44
C HIS A 246 -13.04 10.73 10.51
N LEU A 247 -12.11 11.57 10.05
CA LEU A 247 -11.45 12.60 10.84
C LEU A 247 -12.30 13.88 10.81
N GLN A 248 -13.01 14.14 11.91
CA GLN A 248 -13.86 15.32 12.07
C GLN A 248 -13.13 16.42 12.83
N TYR A 249 -12.84 17.52 12.13
CA TYR A 249 -12.18 18.70 12.68
C TYR A 249 -13.21 19.61 13.35
N ASP A 250 -12.91 20.06 14.56
CA ASP A 250 -13.73 21.06 15.24
C ASP A 250 -13.59 22.42 14.53
N ARG A 251 -14.70 22.99 14.07
CA ARG A 251 -14.71 24.35 13.50
C ARG A 251 -14.61 25.39 14.62
N PRO A 252 -13.67 26.36 14.53
CA PRO A 252 -13.74 27.56 15.35
C PRO A 252 -15.06 28.29 15.04
N GLY A 253 -15.97 28.37 16.02
CA GLY A 253 -17.19 29.20 15.92
C GLY A 253 -18.54 28.48 15.89
N ARG A 254 -18.58 27.14 15.83
CA ARG A 254 -19.85 26.39 15.98
C ARG A 254 -20.20 26.26 17.47
N ARG A 255 -20.69 27.34 18.10
CA ARG A 255 -21.25 27.29 19.47
C ARG A 255 -22.34 26.22 19.52
N LYS A 256 -22.09 25.11 20.23
CA LYS A 256 -23.15 24.19 20.65
C LYS A 256 -24.04 24.96 21.64
N TRP A 257 -25.24 25.34 21.21
CA TRP A 257 -26.26 25.85 22.11
C TRP A 257 -26.66 24.68 23.03
N GLN A 258 -26.12 24.65 24.25
CA GLN A 258 -26.65 23.79 25.30
C GLN A 258 -27.96 24.41 25.78
N LEU A 259 -29.08 23.82 25.38
CA LEU A 259 -30.39 24.11 25.97
C LEU A 259 -30.38 23.56 27.41
N TRP A 260 -30.17 24.43 28.38
CA TRP A 260 -30.42 24.13 29.79
C TRP A 260 -31.92 24.12 30.04
N GLY A 261 -32.54 22.96 29.90
CA GLY A 261 -33.89 22.71 30.40
C GLY A 261 -33.86 22.53 31.92
N LYS A 262 -34.03 23.63 32.67
CA LYS A 262 -34.45 23.55 34.07
C LYS A 262 -35.83 22.88 34.13
N ARG A 263 -35.89 21.63 34.57
CA ARG A 263 -37.13 21.07 35.10
C ARG A 263 -37.21 21.43 36.58
N ARG A 264 -38.18 22.28 36.91
CA ARG A 264 -38.78 22.37 38.25
C ARG A 264 -39.63 21.13 38.49
#